data_AF-D8KYK4-F1
#
_entry.id   AF-D8KYK4-F1
#
_cell.length_a   1.000
_cell.length_b   1.000
_cell.length_c   1.000
_cell.angle_alpha   90.00
_cell.angle_beta   90.00
_cell.angle_gamma   90.00
#
_symmetry.space_group_name_H-M   'P 1'
#
loop_
_entity.id
_entity.type
_entity.pdbx_description
1 polymer ?
#
loop_
_entity_poly.entity_id
_entity_poly.type
_entity_poly.pdbx_seq_one_letter_code
_entity_poly.pdbx_strand_id
1 'polypeptide(L)' 'TSVHWHGLTQDYTNWADGSASVTQCPIAPNASFVYEFKAHHAGTFWYHS' A
#
# COMPACT_ATOMS: atom_id res chain seq x y z
N THR A 1 -11.85 1.84 -2.66
CA THR A 1 -10.81 0.85 -3.00
C THR A 1 -9.61 1.04 -2.08
N SER A 2 -8.82 0.02 -1.85
CA SER A 2 -7.48 0.12 -1.24
C SER A 2 -6.58 -0.89 -1.93
N VAL A 3 -5.25 -0.68 -1.98
CA VAL A 3 -4.32 -1.64 -2.57
C VAL A 3 -3.18 -1.90 -1.60
N HIS A 4 -3.07 -3.14 -1.15
CA HIS A 4 -1.98 -3.62 -0.30
C HIS A 4 -0.83 -4.21 -1.12
N TRP A 5 0.39 -3.96 -0.67
CA TRP A 5 1.63 -4.38 -1.31
C TRP A 5 2.23 -5.58 -0.57
N HIS A 6 1.71 -6.76 -0.91
CA HIS A 6 1.98 -7.98 -0.17
C HIS A 6 3.47 -8.36 -0.17
N GLY A 7 4.02 -8.50 1.02
CA GLY A 7 5.41 -8.89 1.25
C GLY A 7 6.43 -7.75 1.20
N LEU A 8 6.00 -6.50 0.97
CA LEU A 8 6.88 -5.33 1.07
C LEU A 8 6.83 -4.72 2.46
N THR A 9 8.00 -4.59 3.09
CA THR A 9 8.12 -3.88 4.37
C THR A 9 7.97 -2.37 4.15
N GLN A 10 7.02 -1.75 4.86
CA GLN A 10 6.70 -0.33 4.76
C GLN A 10 7.57 0.53 5.71
N ASP A 11 8.89 0.46 5.52
CA ASP A 11 9.86 1.16 6.36
C ASP A 11 9.66 2.68 6.31
N TYR A 12 9.16 3.25 7.42
CA TYR A 12 8.78 4.67 7.54
C TYR A 12 7.66 5.12 6.59
N THR A 13 7.00 4.19 5.89
CA THR A 13 5.93 4.45 4.91
C THR A 13 4.67 3.66 5.20
N ASN A 14 4.38 3.35 6.48
CA ASN A 14 3.20 2.55 6.85
C ASN A 14 1.87 3.13 6.33
N TRP A 15 1.79 4.43 6.07
CA TRP A 15 0.64 5.11 5.44
C TRP A 15 0.38 4.66 3.99
N ALA A 16 1.36 4.04 3.33
CA ALA A 16 1.28 3.47 1.99
C ALA A 16 1.09 1.94 1.99
N ASP A 17 0.84 1.33 3.16
CA ASP A 17 0.65 -0.12 3.26
C ASP A 17 -0.65 -0.59 2.58
N GLY A 18 -1.70 0.24 2.57
CA GLY A 18 -2.94 -0.08 1.85
C GLY A 18 -3.93 -0.98 2.58
N SER A 19 -3.74 -1.24 3.87
CA SER A 19 -4.73 -1.91 4.72
C SER A 19 -5.84 -0.95 5.14
N ALA A 20 -7.02 -1.11 4.54
CA ALA A 20 -8.18 -0.24 4.77
C ALA A 20 -8.60 -0.27 6.25
N SER A 21 -8.88 0.91 6.80
CA SER A 21 -9.24 1.14 8.22
C SER A 21 -8.14 0.83 9.24
N VAL A 22 -6.93 0.48 8.78
CA VAL A 22 -5.74 0.32 9.64
C VAL A 22 -4.71 1.39 9.32
N THR A 23 -4.25 1.42 8.07
CA THR A 23 -3.18 2.35 7.65
C THR A 23 -3.71 3.51 6.82
N GLN A 24 -4.91 3.39 6.23
CA GLN A 24 -5.59 4.48 5.53
C GLN A 24 -7.11 4.28 5.45
N CYS A 25 -7.83 5.37 5.14
CA CYS A 25 -9.20 5.28 4.67
C CYS A 25 -9.26 4.67 3.24
N PRO A 26 -10.36 4.01 2.87
CA PRO A 26 -10.59 3.61 1.48
C PRO A 26 -10.58 4.82 0.54
N ILE A 27 -9.95 4.67 -0.62
CA ILE A 27 -10.00 5.63 -1.72
C ILE A 27 -11.44 5.70 -2.22
N ALA A 28 -12.03 6.90 -2.16
CA ALA A 28 -13.40 7.17 -2.56
C ALA A 28 -13.60 7.00 -4.08
N PRO A 29 -14.83 6.78 -4.55
CA PRO A 29 -15.14 6.80 -5.99
C PRO A 29 -14.65 8.11 -6.65
N ASN A 30 -14.05 7.98 -7.83
CA ASN A 30 -13.47 9.10 -8.60
C ASN A 30 -12.30 9.84 -7.92
N ALA A 31 -11.81 9.36 -6.78
CA ALA A 31 -10.59 9.85 -6.15
C ALA A 31 -9.38 9.00 -6.54
N SER A 32 -8.18 9.52 -6.27
CA SER A 32 -6.91 8.82 -6.49
C SER A 32 -5.99 9.02 -5.30
N PHE A 33 -5.10 8.06 -5.10
CA PHE A 33 -4.10 8.09 -4.04
C PHE A 33 -2.77 7.58 -4.61
N VAL A 34 -1.68 8.23 -4.26
CA VAL A 34 -0.33 7.84 -4.69
C VAL A 34 0.32 7.05 -3.56
N TYR A 35 0.66 5.80 -3.85
CA TYR A 35 1.46 4.96 -2.98
C TYR A 35 2.95 5.16 -3.30
N GLU A 36 3.73 5.62 -2.33
CA GLU A 36 5.16 5.85 -2.49
C GLU A 36 5.93 5.17 -1.33
N PHE A 37 6.76 4.20 -1.69
CA PHE A 37 7.59 3.46 -0.75
C PHE A 37 8.82 2.88 -1.47
N LYS A 38 9.80 2.43 -0.70
CA LYS A 38 11.01 1.81 -1.22
C LYS A 38 10.89 0.28 -1.21
N ALA A 39 11.10 -0.35 -2.37
CA ALA A 39 11.23 -1.81 -2.46
C ALA A 39 12.65 -2.23 -2.05
N HIS A 40 12.86 -2.52 -0.77
CA HIS A 40 14.19 -2.79 -0.21
C HIS A 40 14.76 -4.18 -0.53
N HIS A 41 13.91 -5.19 -0.64
CA HIS A 41 14.32 -6.58 -0.80
C HIS A 41 14.03 -7.10 -2.21
N ALA A 42 14.96 -7.87 -2.78
CA ALA A 42 14.73 -8.59 -4.03
C ALA A 42 13.90 -9.85 -3.77
N GLY A 43 12.94 -10.13 -4.65
CA GLY A 43 12.05 -11.29 -4.53
C GLY A 43 10.84 -11.17 -5.45
N THR A 44 9.95 -12.15 -5.36
CA THR A 44 8.66 -12.13 -6.06
C THR A 44 7.59 -11.64 -5.08
N PHE A 45 6.98 -10.51 -5.40
CA PHE A 45 5.92 -9.88 -4.62
C PHE A 45 4.67 -9.70 -5.48
N TRP A 46 3.59 -9.23 -4.87
CA TRP A 46 2.33 -8.99 -5.56
C TRP A 46 1.53 -7.91 -4.84
N TYR A 47 0.50 -7.37 -5.49
CA TYR A 47 -0.42 -6.41 -4.90
C TYR A 47 -1.85 -6.92 -5.03
N HIS A 48 -2.71 -6.54 -4.09
CA HIS A 48 -4.11 -6.91 -4.09
C HIS A 48 -4.98 -5.88 -3.37
N SER A 49 -6.29 -5.93 -3.61
CA SER A 49 -7.27 -5.16 -2.83
C SER A 49 -7.55 -5.79 -1.47
#